data_AF-A0A3Q7IUL3-F1
#
_entry.id   AF-A0A3Q7IUL3-F1
#
_cell.length_a   1.000
_cell.length_b   1.000
_cell.length_c   1.000
_cell.angle_alpha   90.00
_cell.angle_beta   90.00
_cell.angle_gamma   90.00
#
_symmetry.space_group_name_H-M   'P 1'
#
loop_
_entity.id
_entity.type
_entity.pdbx_description
1 polymer ?
#
loop_
_entity_poly.entity_id
_entity_poly.type
_entity_poly.pdbx_seq_one_letter_code
_entity_poly.pdbx_strand_id
1 'polypeptide(L)'
;MLIASKSQEEIEKLKIQLRKEFKMKDLGEAKKILGMEIKRDRHSKKLYLSQKEYLRRFSDDMSRNNEVEREYMSRVPYTNAIGSLMYAMVCIRPNISHAVGVVSRYMHNPGKDHWQAVKWILRYIHNTVDVGLIFEQKDSQYLVGYCDSDYSSDLDKQRSTTGRVHGNYRDCEGSNLASRIA
;
A
#
# COMPACT_ATOMS: atom_id res chain seq x y z
N MET A 1 14.29 -10.81 -8.98
CA MET A 1 13.79 -10.26 -10.25
C MET A 1 12.48 -10.95 -10.59
N LEU A 2 11.47 -10.20 -11.07
CA LEU A 2 10.22 -10.78 -11.57
C LEU A 2 10.24 -10.81 -13.09
N ILE A 3 9.74 -11.91 -13.64
CA ILE A 3 9.52 -12.08 -15.08
C ILE A 3 8.05 -12.43 -15.24
N ALA A 4 7.36 -11.74 -16.16
CA ALA A 4 5.97 -12.01 -16.47
C ALA A 4 5.80 -12.08 -18.00
N SER A 5 5.20 -13.15 -18.49
CA SER A 5 4.71 -13.28 -19.87
C SER A 5 3.45 -14.13 -19.89
N LYS A 6 2.70 -14.06 -20.99
CA LYS A 6 1.60 -14.98 -21.31
C LYS A 6 2.11 -16.36 -21.74
N SER A 7 3.33 -16.44 -22.28
CA SER A 7 3.95 -17.68 -22.76
C SER A 7 5.02 -18.16 -21.80
N GLN A 8 4.91 -19.42 -21.35
CA GLN A 8 5.93 -20.04 -20.51
C GLN A 8 7.25 -20.23 -21.25
N GLU A 9 7.22 -20.46 -22.56
CA GLU A 9 8.42 -20.63 -23.38
C GLU A 9 9.27 -19.35 -23.43
N GLU A 10 8.63 -18.18 -23.51
CA GLU A 10 9.34 -16.89 -23.48
C GLU A 10 10.02 -16.66 -22.13
N ILE A 11 9.35 -17.04 -21.04
CA ILE A 11 9.92 -16.96 -19.69
C ILE A 11 11.17 -17.83 -19.61
N GLU A 12 11.12 -19.07 -20.10
CA GLU A 12 12.27 -19.97 -20.07
C GLU A 12 13.42 -19.52 -20.98
N LYS A 13 13.13 -19.04 -22.20
CA LYS A 13 14.14 -18.44 -23.09
C LYS A 13 14.86 -17.27 -22.41
N LEU A 14 14.11 -16.36 -21.79
CA LEU A 14 14.67 -15.20 -21.10
C LEU A 14 15.48 -15.61 -19.86
N LYS A 15 15.01 -16.59 -19.08
CA LYS A 15 15.78 -17.16 -17.95
C LYS A 15 17.14 -17.70 -18.41
N ILE A 16 17.19 -18.42 -19.54
CA ILE A 16 18.43 -18.97 -20.09
C ILE A 16 19.39 -17.84 -20.49
N GLN A 17 18.90 -16.81 -21.17
CA GLN A 17 19.74 -15.66 -21.56
C GLN A 17 20.32 -14.96 -20.34
N LEU A 18 19.50 -14.69 -19.31
CA LEU A 18 19.96 -13.99 -18.11
C LEU A 18 20.92 -14.81 -17.27
N ARG A 19 20.78 -16.15 -17.24
CA ARG A 19 21.72 -17.04 -16.54
C ARG A 19 23.12 -17.05 -17.14
N LYS A 20 23.28 -16.70 -18.42
CA LYS A 20 24.58 -16.61 -19.08
C LYS A 20 25.37 -15.39 -18.59
N GLU A 21 24.69 -14.26 -18.46
CA GLU A 21 25.31 -12.98 -18.08
C GLU A 21 25.38 -12.78 -16.56
N PHE A 22 24.42 -13.33 -15.81
CA PHE A 22 24.28 -13.09 -14.38
C PHE A 22 24.18 -14.39 -13.59
N LYS A 23 24.93 -14.48 -12.48
CA LYS A 23 24.78 -15.54 -11.48
C LYS A 23 23.42 -15.40 -10.80
N MET A 24 22.43 -16.16 -11.25
CA MET A 24 21.06 -16.08 -10.74
C MET A 24 20.50 -17.45 -10.34
N LYS A 25 19.65 -17.46 -9.33
CA LYS A 25 18.90 -18.64 -8.87
C LYS A 25 17.43 -18.48 -9.22
N ASP A 26 16.83 -19.51 -9.78
CA ASP A 26 15.38 -19.57 -9.97
C ASP A 26 14.72 -20.01 -8.67
N LEU A 27 13.79 -19.18 -8.19
CA LEU A 27 13.03 -19.42 -6.97
C LEU A 27 11.63 -19.94 -7.26
N GLY A 28 11.30 -20.19 -8.53
CA GLY A 28 9.99 -20.63 -8.98
C GLY A 28 8.98 -19.51 -9.02
N GLU A 29 7.72 -19.84 -8.72
CA GLU A 29 6.64 -18.85 -8.72
C GLU A 29 6.87 -17.75 -7.68
N ALA A 30 6.57 -16.50 -8.06
CA ALA A 30 6.76 -15.35 -7.21
C ALA A 30 5.80 -15.39 -6.01
N LYS A 31 6.37 -15.55 -4.81
CA LYS A 31 5.64 -15.53 -3.53
C LYS A 31 5.86 -14.26 -2.73
N LYS A 32 6.99 -13.58 -2.92
CA LYS A 32 7.35 -12.35 -2.21
C LYS A 32 8.16 -11.41 -3.09
N ILE A 33 7.86 -10.12 -3.06
CA ILE A 33 8.66 -9.06 -3.68
C ILE A 33 8.64 -7.82 -2.79
N LEU A 34 9.81 -7.27 -2.45
CA LEU A 34 9.95 -6.04 -1.66
C LEU A 34 9.16 -6.07 -0.33
N GLY A 35 8.98 -7.24 0.28
CA GLY A 35 8.17 -7.36 1.51
C GLY A 35 6.66 -7.47 1.28
N MET A 36 6.20 -7.43 0.03
CA MET A 36 4.85 -7.79 -0.37
C MET A 36 4.75 -9.29 -0.61
N GLU A 37 3.77 -9.93 -0.01
CA GLU A 37 3.38 -11.31 -0.25
C GLU A 37 2.43 -11.38 -1.45
N ILE A 38 2.72 -12.30 -2.36
CA ILE A 38 1.93 -12.58 -3.55
C ILE A 38 1.36 -13.98 -3.40
N LYS A 39 0.04 -14.09 -3.44
CA LYS A 39 -0.66 -15.37 -3.57
C LYS A 39 -1.48 -15.34 -4.85
N ARG A 40 -1.14 -16.22 -5.79
CA ARG A 40 -1.85 -16.33 -7.06
C ARG A 40 -2.67 -17.61 -7.07
N ASP A 41 -3.95 -17.47 -7.37
CA ASP A 41 -4.85 -18.59 -7.64
C ASP A 41 -5.22 -18.57 -9.12
N ARG A 42 -4.71 -19.55 -9.86
CA ARG A 42 -4.94 -19.66 -11.30
C ARG A 42 -6.32 -20.23 -11.64
N HIS A 43 -6.93 -20.98 -10.72
CA HIS A 43 -8.24 -21.58 -10.96
C HIS A 43 -9.34 -20.52 -10.85
N SER A 44 -9.30 -19.72 -9.78
CA SER A 44 -10.21 -18.58 -9.61
C SER A 44 -9.78 -17.32 -10.38
N LYS A 45 -8.62 -17.37 -11.04
CA LYS A 45 -7.98 -16.23 -11.73
C LYS A 45 -7.82 -15.00 -10.82
N LYS A 46 -7.49 -15.23 -9.55
CA LYS A 46 -7.28 -14.20 -8.53
C LYS A 46 -5.81 -14.04 -8.18
N LEU A 47 -5.41 -12.82 -7.88
CA LEU A 47 -4.09 -12.44 -7.39
C LEU A 47 -4.29 -11.63 -6.12
N TYR A 48 -3.82 -12.17 -5.01
CA TYR A 48 -3.86 -11.54 -3.71
C TYR A 48 -2.49 -10.93 -3.41
N LEU A 49 -2.48 -9.65 -3.05
CA LEU A 49 -1.30 -8.93 -2.55
C LEU A 49 -1.52 -8.54 -1.10
N SER A 50 -0.57 -8.90 -0.25
CA SER A 50 -0.58 -8.55 1.18
C SER A 50 0.77 -8.03 1.63
N GLN A 51 0.77 -7.16 2.63
CA GLN A 51 1.99 -6.66 3.27
C GLN A 51 1.99 -6.89 4.77
N LYS A 52 1.23 -7.88 5.22
CA LYS A 52 0.95 -8.15 6.63
C LYS A 52 2.20 -8.09 7.50
N GLU A 53 3.28 -8.76 7.11
CA GLU A 53 4.52 -8.78 7.89
C GLU A 53 5.17 -7.39 8.02
N TYR A 54 5.23 -6.61 6.94
CA TYR A 54 5.77 -5.25 6.97
C TYR A 54 4.92 -4.34 7.85
N LEU A 55 3.59 -4.38 7.66
CA LEU A 55 2.66 -3.52 8.40
C LEU A 55 2.61 -3.86 9.89
N ARG A 56 2.73 -5.16 10.26
CA ARG A 56 2.86 -5.58 11.66
C ARG A 56 4.13 -5.02 12.29
N ARG A 57 5.30 -5.29 11.69
CA ARG A 57 6.58 -4.77 12.20
C ARG A 57 6.55 -3.25 12.34
N PHE A 58 6.08 -2.56 11.31
CA PHE A 58 6.00 -1.10 11.32
C PHE A 58 5.05 -0.56 12.38
N SER A 59 3.89 -1.21 12.60
CA SER A 59 2.98 -0.80 13.65
C SER A 59 3.49 -1.13 15.05
N ASP A 60 4.10 -2.30 15.23
CA ASP A 60 4.64 -2.77 16.51
C ASP A 60 5.81 -1.91 16.95
N ASP A 61 6.70 -1.55 16.02
CA ASP A 61 7.83 -0.65 16.26
C ASP A 61 7.38 0.77 16.68
N MET A 62 6.14 1.15 16.33
CA MET A 62 5.61 2.51 16.54
C MET A 62 4.53 2.61 17.63
N SER A 63 4.17 1.49 18.28
CA SER A 63 3.09 1.41 19.29
C SER A 63 3.59 1.07 20.71
N ARG A 64 4.90 0.92 20.92
CA ARG A 64 5.51 0.49 22.19
C ARG A 64 5.65 1.62 23.21
N ASN A 65 4.53 2.12 23.75
CA ASN A 65 4.48 3.16 24.79
C ASN A 65 5.40 2.86 25.99
N ASN A 66 6.61 3.43 26.01
CA ASN A 66 7.51 3.46 27.17
C ASN A 66 8.17 4.85 27.29
N GLU A 67 8.65 5.25 28.47
CA GLU A 67 9.38 6.52 28.62
C GLU A 67 10.65 6.59 27.72
N VAL A 68 11.23 5.43 27.42
CA VAL A 68 12.30 5.22 26.44
C VAL A 68 11.88 5.57 25.00
N GLU A 69 10.58 5.50 24.68
CA GLU A 69 10.05 5.89 23.36
C GLU A 69 10.09 7.41 23.14
N ARG A 70 9.96 8.27 24.16
CA ARG A 70 10.11 9.73 23.91
C ARG A 70 11.52 10.07 23.45
N GLU A 71 12.51 9.37 24.00
CA GLU A 71 13.90 9.50 23.63
C GLU A 71 14.23 8.84 22.28
N TYR A 72 13.65 7.66 21.99
CA TYR A 72 13.78 6.99 20.69
C TYR A 72 13.01 7.71 19.56
N MET A 73 11.83 8.28 19.84
CA MET A 73 11.02 9.07 18.89
C MET A 73 11.58 10.47 18.65
N SER A 74 12.52 10.94 19.49
CA SER A 74 13.41 12.06 19.12
C SER A 74 14.37 11.69 17.98
N ARG A 75 14.64 10.39 17.80
CA ARG A 75 15.59 9.82 16.83
C ARG A 75 14.92 9.20 15.60
N VAL A 76 13.63 8.83 15.64
CA VAL A 76 12.86 8.45 14.45
C VAL A 76 12.24 9.72 13.86
N PRO A 77 12.82 10.31 12.80
CA PRO A 77 12.29 11.54 12.26
C PRO A 77 10.91 11.26 11.66
N TYR A 78 9.99 12.22 11.84
CA TYR A 78 8.66 12.22 11.22
C TYR A 78 8.69 11.81 9.75
N THR A 79 9.73 12.21 9.03
CA THR A 79 9.99 11.85 7.63
C THR A 79 10.10 10.35 7.39
N ASN A 80 10.74 9.59 8.29
CA ASN A 80 10.86 8.14 8.14
C ASN A 80 9.51 7.45 8.31
N ALA A 81 8.71 7.87 9.31
CA ALA A 81 7.37 7.33 9.53
C ALA A 81 6.46 7.59 8.32
N ILE A 82 6.50 8.82 7.78
CA ILE A 82 5.76 9.18 6.58
C ILE A 82 6.27 8.40 5.36
N GLY A 83 7.58 8.21 5.19
CA GLY A 83 8.14 7.40 4.11
C GLY A 83 7.65 5.95 4.14
N SER A 84 7.62 5.35 5.33
CA SER A 84 7.07 4.01 5.53
C SER A 84 5.57 3.93 5.23
N LEU A 85 4.80 4.96 5.61
CA LEU A 85 3.38 5.09 5.30
C LEU A 85 3.13 5.29 3.80
N MET A 86 3.95 6.11 3.13
CA MET A 86 3.91 6.30 1.68
C MET A 86 4.19 4.98 0.95
N TYR A 87 5.13 4.18 1.44
CA TYR A 87 5.40 2.87 0.87
C TYR A 87 4.17 1.95 0.96
N ALA A 88 3.56 1.87 2.16
CA ALA A 88 2.33 1.10 2.36
C ALA A 88 1.19 1.59 1.44
N MET A 89 1.04 2.92 1.33
CA MET A 89 0.03 3.59 0.50
C MET A 89 0.15 3.20 -0.97
N VAL A 90 1.34 3.35 -1.55
CA VAL A 90 1.60 3.10 -2.97
C VAL A 90 1.41 1.63 -3.32
N CYS A 91 1.80 0.73 -2.41
CA CYS A 91 1.79 -0.70 -2.69
C CYS A 91 0.41 -1.35 -2.49
N ILE A 92 -0.15 -1.29 -1.27
CA ILE A 92 -1.24 -2.20 -0.85
C ILE A 92 -2.33 -1.48 -0.02
N ARG A 93 -2.13 -0.21 0.36
CA ARG A 93 -3.08 0.59 1.16
C ARG A 93 -3.47 1.91 0.48
N PRO A 94 -4.10 1.88 -0.71
CA PRO A 94 -4.54 3.12 -1.37
C PRO A 94 -5.57 3.90 -0.54
N ASN A 95 -6.27 3.25 0.39
CA ASN A 95 -7.27 3.85 1.28
C ASN A 95 -6.70 4.87 2.28
N ILE A 96 -5.41 4.79 2.64
CA ILE A 96 -4.78 5.80 3.53
C ILE A 96 -4.21 6.99 2.75
N SER A 97 -4.35 7.01 1.42
CA SER A 97 -3.62 7.94 0.55
C SER A 97 -3.91 9.40 0.83
N HIS A 98 -5.18 9.73 1.06
CA HIS A 98 -5.57 11.08 1.42
C HIS A 98 -4.93 11.51 2.75
N ALA A 99 -5.07 10.71 3.80
CA ALA A 99 -4.52 11.01 5.12
C ALA A 99 -3.00 11.19 5.07
N VAL A 100 -2.29 10.25 4.42
CA VAL A 100 -0.83 10.32 4.23
C VAL A 100 -0.42 11.55 3.40
N GLY A 101 -1.20 11.91 2.38
CA GLY A 101 -1.00 13.09 1.56
C GLY A 101 -1.17 14.41 2.31
N VAL A 102 -2.00 14.46 3.34
CA VAL A 102 -2.14 15.63 4.22
C VAL A 102 -0.95 15.73 5.18
N VAL A 103 -0.66 14.63 5.91
CA VAL A 103 0.42 14.65 6.92
C VAL A 103 1.81 14.85 6.28
N SER A 104 2.02 14.40 5.04
CA SER A 104 3.30 14.58 4.35
C SER A 104 3.66 16.05 4.07
N ARG A 105 2.68 16.95 4.01
CA ARG A 105 2.91 18.39 3.78
C ARG A 105 3.73 19.04 4.90
N TYR A 106 3.70 18.46 6.10
CA TYR A 106 4.37 18.98 7.28
C TYR A 106 5.70 18.28 7.58
N MET A 107 6.28 17.55 6.61
CA MET A 107 7.53 16.81 6.78
C MET A 107 8.73 17.67 7.21
N HIS A 108 8.78 18.94 6.80
CA HIS A 108 9.85 19.87 7.16
C HIS A 108 9.68 20.48 8.57
N ASN A 109 8.44 20.57 9.07
CA ASN A 109 8.15 21.18 10.38
C ASN A 109 6.89 20.56 11.01
N PRO A 110 7.00 19.34 11.58
CA PRO A 110 5.88 18.67 12.19
C PRO A 110 5.56 19.25 13.58
N GLY A 111 4.26 19.42 13.88
CA GLY A 111 3.75 19.77 15.20
C GLY A 111 3.23 18.54 15.95
N LYS A 112 2.86 18.73 17.22
CA LYS A 112 2.28 17.65 18.06
C LYS A 112 1.02 17.05 17.45
N ASP A 113 0.17 17.88 16.85
CA ASP A 113 -1.07 17.44 16.22
C ASP A 113 -0.82 16.60 14.96
N HIS A 114 0.19 16.96 14.17
CA HIS A 114 0.63 16.18 13.01
C HIS A 114 1.13 14.79 13.44
N TRP A 115 1.87 14.72 14.55
CA TRP A 115 2.32 13.45 15.10
C TRP A 115 1.16 12.59 15.62
N GLN A 116 0.18 13.22 16.28
CA GLN A 116 -1.01 12.52 16.71
C GLN A 116 -1.77 11.93 15.51
N ALA A 117 -1.92 12.69 14.41
CA ALA A 117 -2.53 12.21 13.18
C ALA A 117 -1.79 10.98 12.60
N VAL A 118 -0.46 10.98 12.60
CA VAL A 118 0.34 9.80 12.22
C VAL A 118 0.02 8.60 13.11
N LYS A 119 -0.07 8.77 14.44
CA LYS A 119 -0.47 7.68 15.34
C LYS A 119 -1.86 7.13 15.05
N TRP A 120 -2.80 7.97 14.63
CA TRP A 120 -4.12 7.51 14.20
C TRP A 120 -4.05 6.65 12.94
N ILE A 121 -3.28 7.07 11.94
CA ILE A 121 -3.04 6.27 10.72
C ILE A 121 -2.40 4.92 11.07
N LEU A 122 -1.41 4.91 11.96
CA LEU A 122 -0.75 3.69 12.41
C LEU A 122 -1.71 2.74 13.14
N ARG A 123 -2.54 3.26 14.05
CA ARG A 123 -3.59 2.47 14.72
C ARG A 123 -4.60 1.88 13.75
N TYR A 124 -4.98 2.63 12.73
CA TYR A 124 -5.85 2.13 11.68
C TYR A 124 -5.19 0.98 10.90
N ILE A 125 -3.92 1.12 10.53
CA ILE A 125 -3.14 0.08 9.84
C ILE A 125 -3.01 -1.18 10.70
N HIS A 126 -2.71 -1.02 11.99
CA HIS A 126 -2.61 -2.13 12.95
C HIS A 126 -3.89 -2.99 12.94
N ASN A 127 -5.04 -2.33 13.05
CA ASN A 127 -6.34 -2.99 13.13
C ASN A 127 -6.82 -3.52 11.78
N THR A 128 -6.17 -3.15 10.68
CA THR A 128 -6.50 -3.59 9.33
C THR A 128 -5.37 -4.38 8.67
N VAL A 129 -4.44 -4.92 9.45
CA VAL A 129 -3.21 -5.53 8.92
C VAL A 129 -3.45 -6.75 8.02
N ASP A 130 -4.56 -7.44 8.24
CA ASP A 130 -4.95 -8.62 7.48
C ASP A 130 -5.69 -8.30 6.16
N VAL A 131 -6.01 -7.02 5.94
CA VAL A 131 -6.62 -6.57 4.67
C VAL A 131 -5.56 -6.58 3.57
N GLY A 132 -5.93 -6.91 2.34
CA GLY A 132 -5.03 -6.92 1.18
C GLY A 132 -5.74 -6.50 -0.09
N LEU A 133 -4.98 -6.38 -1.18
CA LEU A 133 -5.56 -6.18 -2.50
C LEU A 133 -5.86 -7.53 -3.13
N ILE A 134 -7.03 -7.64 -3.76
CA ILE A 134 -7.42 -8.78 -4.58
C ILE A 134 -7.57 -8.23 -5.99
N PHE A 135 -6.88 -8.84 -6.95
CA PHE A 135 -7.04 -8.62 -8.37
C PHE A 135 -7.68 -9.85 -8.99
N GLU A 136 -8.74 -9.69 -9.77
CA GLU A 136 -9.54 -10.74 -10.35
C GLU A 136 -9.59 -10.49 -11.85
N GLN A 137 -9.30 -11.53 -12.62
CA GLN A 137 -9.45 -11.46 -14.07
C GLN A 137 -10.93 -11.63 -14.44
N LYS A 138 -11.62 -10.52 -14.70
CA LYS A 138 -12.96 -10.53 -15.30
C LYS A 138 -12.85 -10.40 -16.83
N ASP A 139 -13.78 -11.02 -17.57
CA ASP A 139 -13.76 -11.05 -19.04
C ASP A 139 -14.14 -9.69 -19.68
N SER A 140 -14.57 -8.71 -18.89
CA SER A 140 -14.93 -7.39 -19.41
C SER A 140 -13.72 -6.51 -19.66
N GLN A 141 -13.58 -6.03 -20.91
CA GLN A 141 -12.48 -5.16 -21.34
C GLN A 141 -12.70 -3.66 -21.08
N TYR A 142 -13.74 -3.26 -20.34
CA TYR A 142 -13.99 -1.84 -20.09
C TYR A 142 -13.14 -1.33 -18.91
N LEU A 143 -12.48 -0.19 -19.13
CA LEU A 143 -11.82 0.57 -18.09
C LEU A 143 -12.88 1.33 -17.30
N VAL A 144 -12.99 1.09 -15.99
CA VAL A 144 -13.84 1.85 -15.09
C VAL A 144 -13.02 2.96 -14.44
N GLY A 145 -13.46 4.19 -14.59
CA GLY A 145 -12.91 5.36 -13.91
C GLY A 145 -13.89 5.87 -12.86
N TYR A 146 -13.43 5.95 -11.62
CA TYR A 146 -14.12 6.68 -10.57
C TYR A 146 -13.42 8.03 -10.41
N CYS A 147 -14.18 9.12 -10.44
CA CYS A 147 -13.70 10.45 -10.15
C CYS A 147 -14.55 10.98 -9.00
N ASP A 148 -13.89 11.50 -7.97
CA ASP A 148 -14.52 12.12 -6.84
C ASP A 148 -13.86 13.47 -6.58
N SER A 149 -14.62 14.44 -6.10
CA SER A 149 -14.11 15.78 -5.85
C SER A 149 -14.74 16.35 -4.58
N ASP A 150 -13.88 16.62 -3.61
CA ASP A 150 -14.27 17.28 -2.37
C ASP A 150 -13.90 18.76 -2.43
N TYR A 151 -14.90 19.61 -2.19
CA TYR A 151 -14.73 21.05 -1.99
C TYR A 151 -14.67 21.36 -0.48
N SER A 152 -13.77 22.24 -0.07
CA SER A 152 -13.66 22.75 1.32
C SER A 152 -13.25 21.74 2.41
N SER A 153 -12.75 20.55 2.07
CA SER A 153 -12.19 19.61 3.06
C SER A 153 -10.82 20.04 3.61
N ASP A 154 -10.10 20.92 2.90
CA ASP A 154 -8.87 21.57 3.37
C ASP A 154 -9.23 22.89 4.09
N LEU A 155 -9.38 22.84 5.41
CA LEU A 155 -9.70 24.02 6.24
C LEU A 155 -8.60 25.09 6.20
N ASP A 156 -7.36 24.71 5.91
CA ASP A 156 -6.21 25.62 5.91
C ASP A 156 -6.13 26.43 4.60
N LYS A 157 -6.44 25.82 3.46
CA LYS A 157 -6.24 26.44 2.13
C LYS A 157 -7.52 26.58 1.30
N GLN A 158 -8.64 26.02 1.76
CA GLN A 158 -9.94 25.95 1.06
C GLN A 158 -9.81 25.45 -0.39
N ARG A 159 -8.83 24.59 -0.66
CA ARG A 159 -8.58 24.03 -1.98
C ARG A 159 -9.41 22.77 -2.18
N SER A 160 -9.97 22.62 -3.38
CA SER A 160 -10.63 21.39 -3.79
C SER A 160 -9.61 20.26 -3.96
N THR A 161 -9.96 19.05 -3.53
CA THR A 161 -9.18 17.85 -3.76
C THR A 161 -9.94 16.95 -4.73
N THR A 162 -9.30 16.51 -5.81
CA THR A 162 -9.90 15.59 -6.79
C THR A 162 -9.18 14.24 -6.73
N GLY A 163 -9.93 13.19 -6.42
CA GLY A 163 -9.48 11.80 -6.48
C GLY A 163 -9.87 11.15 -7.80
N ARG A 164 -8.97 10.36 -8.38
CA ARG A 164 -9.28 9.54 -9.56
C ARG A 164 -8.74 8.13 -9.37
N VAL A 165 -9.58 7.13 -9.62
CA VAL A 165 -9.19 5.72 -9.61
C VAL A 165 -9.60 5.12 -10.94
N HIS A 166 -8.62 4.61 -11.70
CA HIS A 166 -8.87 3.93 -12.96
C HIS A 166 -8.47 2.46 -12.81
N GLY A 167 -9.37 1.56 -13.17
CA GLY A 167 -9.10 0.13 -13.13
C GLY A 167 -10.04 -0.65 -14.01
N ASN A 168 -9.59 -1.80 -14.50
CA ASN A 168 -10.45 -2.79 -15.16
C ASN A 168 -11.20 -3.59 -14.07
N TYR A 169 -11.95 -2.88 -13.22
CA TYR A 169 -12.55 -3.41 -12.01
C TYR A 169 -13.98 -2.88 -11.86
N ARG A 170 -14.96 -3.79 -11.79
CA ARG A 170 -16.22 -3.53 -11.07
C ARG A 170 -16.20 -4.34 -9.78
N ASP A 171 -16.34 -3.59 -8.69
CA ASP A 171 -16.72 -4.01 -7.35
C ASP A 171 -15.83 -5.09 -6.71
N CYS A 172 -14.87 -4.61 -5.92
CA CYS A 172 -14.63 -5.27 -4.65
C CYS A 172 -15.87 -5.02 -3.79
N GLU A 173 -16.52 -6.07 -3.28
CA GLU A 173 -17.43 -5.96 -2.15
C GLU A 173 -16.66 -5.41 -0.93
N GLY A 174 -16.53 -4.09 -0.91
CA GLY A 174 -16.04 -3.26 0.19
C GLY A 174 -16.94 -2.03 0.38
N SER A 175 -18.04 -1.95 -0.40
CA SER A 175 -19.10 -0.94 -0.29
C SER A 175 -19.83 -0.94 1.07
N ASN A 176 -19.51 -1.86 1.97
CA ASN A 176 -20.02 -1.88 3.35
C ASN A 176 -19.05 -1.32 4.42
N LEU A 177 -17.92 -0.73 4.04
CA LEU A 177 -17.10 0.04 5.00
C LEU A 177 -17.38 1.55 4.95
N ALA A 178 -17.92 2.07 3.84
CA ALA A 178 -18.35 3.46 3.72
C ALA A 178 -19.65 3.76 4.52
N SER A 179 -20.44 2.74 4.84
CA SER A 179 -21.67 2.86 5.64
C SER A 179 -21.46 2.76 7.15
N ARG A 180 -20.22 2.70 7.65
CA ARG A 180 -19.91 2.60 9.10
C ARG A 180 -19.00 3.70 9.64
N ILE A 181 -18.69 4.72 8.84
CA ILE A 181 -17.99 5.94 9.28
C ILE A 181 -18.64 7.19 8.66
N ALA A 182 -19.97 7.20 8.65
CA ALA A 182 -20.78 8.42 8.57
C ALA A 182 -21.82 8.35 9.68
#